data_AF-A0A0Q7Z0T5-F1
#
_entry.id   AF-A0A0Q7Z0T5-F1
#
_cell.length_a   1.000
_cell.length_b   1.000
_cell.length_c   1.000
_cell.angle_alpha   90.00
_cell.angle_beta   90.00
_cell.angle_gamma   90.00
#
_symmetry.space_group_name_H-M   'P 1'
#
loop_
_entity.id
_entity.type
_entity.pdbx_description
1 polymer ?
#
loop_
_entity_poly.entity_id
_entity_poly.type
_entity_poly.pdbx_seq_one_letter_code
_entity_poly.pdbx_strand_id
1 'polypeptide(L)'
;MKTAWVWVVTMLAACSSPASETETPEGTTGETAAAAPAATAAPAKTTAALTLAPDGLSIVETPPGKARLVPFGIPRASAERMVGSVQGEQLGKGSSAECGAGKIDYTSYRDDLQLTFQENKFVGWTINGGESPLRTAKGIGVGSTRQQLDAAYKVDVEDSSLGLLFSTGDLVGLLDIDGIDGLVTSIWAGTVCLID
;
A
#
# COMPACT_ATOMS: atom_id res chain seq x y z
N MET A 1 -49.93 -30.84 -26.92
CA MET A 1 -51.24 -31.22 -26.32
C MET A 1 -50.99 -31.89 -24.98
N LYS A 2 -51.92 -31.74 -24.01
CA LYS A 2 -52.19 -32.64 -22.86
C LYS A 2 -51.06 -33.00 -21.84
N THR A 3 -51.33 -32.61 -20.57
CA THR A 3 -51.09 -33.34 -19.28
C THR A 3 -49.66 -33.73 -18.86
N ALA A 4 -49.17 -33.50 -17.63
CA ALA A 4 -49.68 -33.89 -16.27
C ALA A 4 -49.61 -35.41 -16.01
N TRP A 5 -49.31 -35.97 -14.82
CA TRP A 5 -49.22 -35.53 -13.41
C TRP A 5 -48.08 -36.34 -12.71
N VAL A 6 -47.29 -35.86 -11.72
CA VAL A 6 -47.50 -35.65 -10.27
C VAL A 6 -47.72 -36.93 -9.40
N TRP A 7 -47.20 -36.86 -8.16
CA TRP A 7 -47.41 -37.65 -6.91
C TRP A 7 -46.11 -38.34 -6.39
N VAL A 8 -45.46 -38.07 -5.24
CA VAL A 8 -45.69 -37.38 -3.92
C VAL A 8 -45.82 -38.35 -2.72
N VAL A 9 -44.84 -38.28 -1.79
CA VAL A 9 -44.87 -38.59 -0.32
C VAL A 9 -43.71 -37.79 0.31
N THR A 10 -43.73 -37.05 1.44
CA THR A 10 -44.75 -36.62 2.43
C THR A 10 -44.82 -37.36 3.78
N MET A 11 -43.90 -37.04 4.70
CA MET A 11 -44.12 -36.99 6.17
C MET A 11 -43.38 -35.76 6.73
N LEU A 12 -43.87 -34.91 7.66
CA LEU A 12 -44.80 -34.94 8.82
C LEU A 12 -44.12 -35.01 10.21
N ALA A 13 -43.88 -33.84 10.80
CA ALA A 13 -44.13 -33.50 12.21
C ALA A 13 -44.41 -31.96 12.25
N ALA A 14 -45.47 -31.38 12.85
CA ALA A 14 -46.21 -31.62 14.11
C ALA A 14 -45.40 -31.16 15.34
N CYS A 15 -45.84 -30.24 16.22
CA CYS A 15 -47.04 -29.36 16.35
C CYS A 15 -46.57 -27.99 16.95
N SER A 16 -47.37 -26.99 17.38
CA SER A 16 -48.81 -26.85 17.64
C SER A 16 -49.25 -25.37 17.66
N SER A 17 -50.56 -25.08 17.60
CA SER A 17 -51.13 -23.75 17.89
C SER A 17 -52.64 -23.82 18.22
N PRO A 18 -53.12 -23.09 19.25
CA PRO A 18 -54.45 -22.49 19.30
C PRO A 18 -54.35 -20.96 19.01
N ALA A 19 -55.20 -20.25 18.27
CA ALA A 19 -56.63 -20.32 17.90
C ALA A 19 -57.54 -19.39 18.72
N SER A 20 -58.26 -18.50 18.01
CA SER A 20 -59.48 -17.75 18.42
C SER A 20 -59.37 -16.73 19.59
N GLU A 21 -60.10 -15.60 19.61
CA GLU A 21 -60.92 -14.96 18.57
C GLU A 21 -61.02 -13.43 18.77
N THR A 22 -61.74 -12.77 17.86
CA THR A 22 -61.96 -11.31 17.75
C THR A 22 -62.60 -10.65 18.98
N GLU A 23 -62.11 -9.46 19.38
CA GLU A 23 -62.97 -8.34 19.78
C GLU A 23 -62.25 -6.98 19.69
N THR A 24 -62.98 -5.92 19.30
CA THR A 24 -62.48 -4.56 19.11
C THR A 24 -63.07 -3.63 20.18
N PRO A 25 -62.24 -2.75 20.78
CA PRO A 25 -62.71 -1.43 21.16
C PRO A 25 -61.90 -0.30 20.48
N GLU A 26 -62.61 0.77 20.10
CA GLU A 26 -62.01 2.10 19.87
C GLU A 26 -61.46 2.65 21.20
N GLY A 27 -60.37 3.45 21.22
CA GLY A 27 -59.76 3.81 22.52
C GLY A 27 -58.76 4.97 22.66
N THR A 28 -58.26 5.60 21.58
CA THR A 28 -57.48 6.86 21.56
C THR A 28 -56.13 7.00 22.31
N THR A 29 -55.18 7.68 21.64
CA THR A 29 -54.05 8.47 22.19
C THR A 29 -52.90 7.77 22.95
N GLY A 30 -51.67 8.03 22.48
CA GLY A 30 -50.41 7.63 23.13
C GLY A 30 -49.88 6.28 22.60
N GLU A 31 -48.62 6.14 22.19
CA GLU A 31 -47.55 7.13 22.01
C GLU A 31 -46.74 6.74 20.77
N THR A 32 -46.41 7.70 19.89
CA THR A 32 -45.51 7.43 18.77
C THR A 32 -44.10 7.26 19.32
N ALA A 33 -43.72 6.01 19.60
CA ALA A 33 -42.36 5.63 19.93
C ALA A 33 -41.45 6.01 18.75
N ALA A 34 -40.88 7.22 18.83
CA ALA A 34 -40.04 7.78 17.78
C ALA A 34 -38.88 6.84 17.51
N ALA A 35 -38.76 6.37 16.27
CA ALA A 35 -37.63 5.54 15.87
C ALA A 35 -36.35 6.31 16.18
N ALA A 36 -35.57 5.80 17.15
CA ALA A 36 -34.35 6.46 17.60
C ALA A 36 -33.47 6.70 16.36
N PRO A 37 -32.98 7.94 16.14
CA PRO A 37 -32.24 8.26 14.94
C PRO A 37 -31.02 7.35 14.86
N ALA A 38 -30.95 6.54 13.80
CA ALA A 38 -29.86 5.60 13.60
C ALA A 38 -28.54 6.36 13.71
N ALA A 39 -27.73 6.01 14.72
CA ALA A 39 -26.54 6.77 15.05
C ALA A 39 -25.60 6.80 13.84
N THR A 40 -25.46 7.98 13.22
CA THR A 40 -24.58 8.18 12.07
C THR A 40 -23.18 7.76 12.49
N ALA A 41 -22.71 6.63 11.97
CA ALA A 41 -21.40 6.10 12.30
C ALA A 41 -20.36 7.16 11.99
N ALA A 42 -19.56 7.53 12.99
CA ALA A 42 -18.50 8.52 12.81
C ALA A 42 -17.58 8.04 11.67
N PRO A 43 -17.17 8.92 10.74
CA PRO A 43 -16.37 8.53 9.59
C PRO A 43 -15.09 7.85 10.08
N ALA A 44 -14.82 6.65 9.54
CA ALA A 44 -13.61 5.90 9.87
C ALA A 44 -12.38 6.77 9.56
N LYS A 45 -11.40 6.78 10.48
CA LYS A 45 -10.15 7.53 10.27
C LYS A 45 -9.38 6.91 9.10
N THR A 46 -9.35 7.61 7.97
CA THR A 46 -8.46 7.27 6.86
C THR A 46 -7.00 7.39 7.32
N THR A 47 -6.26 6.30 7.26
CA THR A 47 -4.79 6.31 7.37
C THR A 47 -4.18 6.43 5.97
N ALA A 48 -2.88 6.74 5.90
CA ALA A 48 -2.12 6.72 4.67
C ALA A 48 -0.83 5.91 4.87
N ALA A 49 -0.46 5.12 3.87
CA ALA A 49 0.79 4.37 3.81
C ALA A 49 1.61 4.79 2.58
N LEU A 50 2.92 4.54 2.61
CA LEU A 50 3.81 4.78 1.48
C LEU A 50 4.16 3.46 0.79
N THR A 51 4.29 3.48 -0.53
CA THR A 51 4.57 2.31 -1.37
C THR A 51 5.60 2.70 -2.43
N LEU A 52 6.61 1.84 -2.61
CA LEU A 52 7.71 2.05 -3.54
C LEU A 52 7.25 1.88 -5.00
N ALA A 53 7.71 2.75 -5.90
CA ALA A 53 7.33 2.72 -7.32
C ALA A 53 8.51 3.11 -8.24
N PRO A 54 8.58 2.58 -9.48
CA PRO A 54 9.67 2.89 -10.42
C PRO A 54 9.67 4.34 -10.91
N ASP A 55 8.53 5.04 -10.81
CA ASP A 55 8.30 6.41 -11.31
C ASP A 55 8.18 7.47 -10.20
N GLY A 56 8.39 7.07 -8.94
CA GLY A 56 8.27 7.93 -7.76
C GLY A 56 7.88 7.14 -6.52
N LEU A 57 7.06 7.73 -5.66
CA LEU A 57 6.50 7.05 -4.49
C LEU A 57 4.97 7.12 -4.52
N SER A 58 4.26 6.06 -4.15
CA SER A 58 2.80 6.06 -4.07
C SER A 58 2.34 6.24 -2.62
N ILE A 59 1.45 7.19 -2.39
CA ILE A 59 0.73 7.37 -1.11
C ILE A 59 -0.63 6.68 -1.25
N VAL A 60 -0.87 5.65 -0.45
CA VAL A 60 -2.12 4.86 -0.47
C VAL A 60 -2.95 5.19 0.77
N GLU A 61 -4.09 5.82 0.58
CA GLU A 61 -5.09 6.08 1.62
C GLU A 61 -5.89 4.81 1.94
N THR A 62 -6.35 4.64 3.18
CA THR A 62 -7.18 3.49 3.59
C THR A 62 -8.05 3.80 4.81
N PRO A 63 -9.38 3.57 4.78
CA PRO A 63 -10.24 3.45 3.61
C PRO A 63 -10.66 4.84 3.07
N PRO A 64 -11.06 4.98 1.79
CA PRO A 64 -10.96 3.99 0.71
C PRO A 64 -9.54 3.91 0.14
N GLY A 65 -9.22 2.81 -0.55
CA GLY A 65 -7.89 2.45 -1.11
C GLY A 65 -7.37 3.34 -2.25
N LYS A 66 -7.36 4.67 -2.10
CA LYS A 66 -6.94 5.62 -3.14
C LYS A 66 -5.41 5.78 -3.14
N ALA A 67 -4.78 5.41 -4.25
CA ALA A 67 -3.37 5.71 -4.52
C ALA A 67 -3.21 7.12 -5.11
N ARG A 68 -2.16 7.83 -4.68
CA ARG A 68 -1.71 9.12 -5.20
C ARG A 68 -0.20 9.06 -5.40
N LEU A 69 0.26 9.20 -6.65
CA LEU A 69 1.67 9.25 -6.97
C LEU A 69 2.32 10.57 -6.48
N VAL A 70 3.55 10.44 -6.00
CA VAL A 70 4.55 11.49 -5.77
C VAL A 70 5.58 11.32 -6.91
N PRO A 71 5.32 11.83 -8.13
CA PRO A 71 6.14 11.50 -9.30
C PRO A 71 7.49 12.21 -9.27
N PHE A 72 8.49 11.63 -9.94
CA PHE A 72 9.73 12.34 -10.24
C PHE A 72 9.48 13.63 -11.06
N GLY A 73 10.42 14.57 -10.98
CA GLY A 73 10.37 15.89 -11.62
C GLY A 73 9.67 16.99 -10.82
N ILE A 74 8.88 16.66 -9.78
CA ILE A 74 8.20 17.69 -8.96
C ILE A 74 9.17 18.46 -8.06
N PRO A 75 8.87 19.71 -7.67
CA PRO A 75 9.74 20.49 -6.78
C PRO A 75 9.99 19.81 -5.43
N ARG A 76 11.22 19.91 -4.91
CA ARG A 76 11.66 19.33 -3.62
C ARG A 76 10.68 19.62 -2.48
N ALA A 77 10.28 20.88 -2.32
CA ALA A 77 9.35 21.31 -1.27
C ALA A 77 7.91 20.76 -1.41
N SER A 78 7.54 20.22 -2.58
CA SER A 78 6.28 19.51 -2.80
C SER A 78 6.43 18.04 -2.43
N ALA A 79 7.49 17.37 -2.91
CA ALA A 79 7.80 15.98 -2.57
C ALA A 79 7.99 15.80 -1.05
N GLU A 80 8.79 16.65 -0.43
CA GLU A 80 9.05 16.63 1.01
C GLU A 80 7.78 16.81 1.87
N ARG A 81 6.84 17.63 1.40
CA ARG A 81 5.54 17.85 2.07
C ARG A 81 4.63 16.64 1.90
N MET A 82 4.60 16.05 0.71
CA MET A 82 3.78 14.88 0.40
C MET A 82 4.28 13.65 1.17
N VAL A 83 5.58 13.33 1.08
CA VAL A 83 6.19 12.24 1.85
C VAL A 83 6.13 12.50 3.36
N GLY A 84 6.43 13.74 3.81
CA GLY A 84 6.35 14.11 5.23
C GLY A 84 4.95 13.97 5.84
N SER A 85 3.88 14.08 5.03
CA SER A 85 2.51 13.83 5.51
C SER A 85 2.22 12.36 5.89
N VAL A 86 3.09 11.43 5.49
CA VAL A 86 3.00 9.99 5.77
C VAL A 86 4.16 9.50 6.65
N GLN A 87 5.37 9.96 6.36
CA GLN A 87 6.58 9.56 7.08
C GLN A 87 6.87 10.40 8.34
N GLY A 88 6.28 11.59 8.46
CA GLY A 88 6.50 12.49 9.58
C GLY A 88 7.65 13.46 9.34
N GLU A 89 8.44 13.73 10.38
CA GLU A 89 9.53 14.69 10.35
C GLU A 89 10.74 14.20 9.52
N GLN A 90 11.53 15.15 9.03
CA GLN A 90 12.74 14.89 8.27
C GLN A 90 13.88 14.58 9.24
N LEU A 91 14.45 13.37 9.16
CA LEU A 91 15.53 12.95 10.06
C LEU A 91 16.89 13.56 9.69
N GLY A 92 17.05 14.01 8.44
CA GLY A 92 18.29 14.65 8.01
C GLY A 92 18.19 15.25 6.61
N LYS A 93 19.12 16.16 6.30
CA LYS A 93 19.30 16.79 4.99
C LYS A 93 20.79 16.97 4.70
N GLY A 94 21.18 16.87 3.44
CA GLY A 94 22.54 17.14 3.00
C GLY A 94 22.65 17.26 1.48
N SER A 95 23.88 17.21 0.99
CA SER A 95 24.19 17.28 -0.44
C SER A 95 25.54 16.63 -0.75
N SER A 96 25.63 15.94 -1.88
CA SER A 96 26.89 15.39 -2.40
C SER A 96 27.19 15.96 -3.79
N ALA A 97 28.48 16.17 -4.07
CA ALA A 97 28.96 16.67 -5.36
C ALA A 97 29.71 15.60 -6.18
N GLU A 98 30.01 14.44 -5.59
CA GLU A 98 30.91 13.41 -6.16
C GLU A 98 30.14 12.29 -6.88
N CYS A 99 28.82 12.40 -6.95
CA CYS A 99 27.93 11.50 -7.66
C CYS A 99 28.12 11.63 -9.18
N GLY A 100 28.12 10.52 -9.92
CA GLY A 100 28.33 10.53 -11.39
C GLY A 100 27.29 11.34 -12.18
N ALA A 101 26.10 11.56 -11.61
CA ALA A 101 25.06 12.44 -12.16
C ALA A 101 25.30 13.95 -11.90
N GLY A 102 26.41 14.34 -11.27
CA GLY A 102 26.67 15.68 -10.77
C GLY A 102 26.07 15.93 -9.39
N LYS A 103 26.01 17.20 -8.95
CA LYS A 103 25.55 17.54 -7.60
C LYS A 103 24.10 17.10 -7.37
N ILE A 104 23.87 16.45 -6.24
CA ILE A 104 22.54 16.18 -5.67
C ILE A 104 22.40 16.83 -4.29
N ASP A 105 21.14 17.01 -3.87
CA ASP A 105 20.78 17.14 -2.45
C ASP A 105 19.98 15.90 -2.02
N TYR A 106 19.91 15.62 -0.71
CA TYR A 106 19.07 14.56 -0.16
C TYR A 106 18.29 15.02 1.08
N THR A 107 17.20 14.29 1.37
CA THR A 107 16.40 14.39 2.60
C THR A 107 16.04 12.98 3.07
N SER A 108 16.40 12.65 4.31
CA SER A 108 16.14 11.34 4.92
C SER A 108 14.91 11.38 5.83
N TYR A 109 14.20 10.26 5.90
CA TYR A 109 13.05 9.99 6.76
C TYR A 109 13.28 8.69 7.55
N ARG A 110 12.30 8.29 8.38
CA ARG A 110 12.27 6.95 8.98
C ARG A 110 12.05 5.86 7.91
N ASP A 111 12.03 4.60 8.34
CA ASP A 111 11.88 3.42 7.48
C ASP A 111 13.00 3.31 6.42
N ASP A 112 14.18 3.87 6.74
CA ASP A 112 15.40 4.01 5.92
C ASP A 112 15.21 4.65 4.54
N LEU A 113 14.14 5.43 4.38
CA LEU A 113 13.83 6.17 3.16
C LEU A 113 14.67 7.44 3.01
N GLN A 114 15.48 7.48 1.96
CA GLN A 114 16.09 8.71 1.45
C GLN A 114 15.42 9.17 0.16
N LEU A 115 15.14 10.46 0.06
CA LEU A 115 14.73 11.13 -1.18
C LEU A 115 15.95 11.85 -1.78
N THR A 116 16.21 11.62 -3.07
CA THR A 116 17.26 12.31 -3.84
C THR A 116 16.67 13.43 -4.68
N PHE A 117 17.38 14.57 -4.71
CA PHE A 117 16.99 15.77 -5.43
C PHE A 117 18.13 16.28 -6.32
N GLN A 118 17.78 16.76 -7.51
CA GLN A 118 18.69 17.44 -8.42
C GLN A 118 17.96 18.63 -9.06
N GLU A 119 18.64 19.77 -9.25
CA GLU A 119 18.02 21.04 -9.68
C GLU A 119 16.77 21.44 -8.86
N ASN A 120 16.75 21.13 -7.56
CA ASN A 120 15.60 21.34 -6.67
C ASN A 120 14.31 20.58 -7.09
N LYS A 121 14.43 19.52 -7.90
CA LYS A 121 13.38 18.56 -8.27
C LYS A 121 13.63 17.21 -7.57
N PHE A 122 12.58 16.46 -7.26
CA PHE A 122 12.66 15.07 -6.81
C PHE A 122 13.02 14.17 -8.00
N VAL A 123 14.10 13.38 -7.91
CA VAL A 123 14.64 12.62 -9.06
C VAL A 123 14.90 11.14 -8.78
N GLY A 124 14.93 10.73 -7.51
CA GLY A 124 15.13 9.34 -7.12
C GLY A 124 14.80 9.12 -5.65
N TRP A 125 14.61 7.86 -5.26
CA TRP A 125 14.48 7.44 -3.86
C TRP A 125 15.28 6.17 -3.61
N THR A 126 15.73 5.98 -2.39
CA THR A 126 16.51 4.81 -1.96
C THR A 126 16.01 4.31 -0.60
N ILE A 127 15.90 2.99 -0.45
CA ILE A 127 15.98 2.30 0.84
C ILE A 127 17.35 1.61 0.88
N ASN A 128 18.21 1.94 1.84
CA ASN A 128 19.58 1.43 1.89
C ASN A 128 19.87 0.75 3.24
N GLY A 129 19.92 -0.59 3.24
CA GLY A 129 20.03 -1.39 4.46
C GLY A 129 18.80 -1.29 5.37
N GLY A 130 18.95 -1.80 6.59
CA GLY A 130 17.93 -1.77 7.65
C GLY A 130 16.75 -2.74 7.43
N GLU A 131 15.92 -2.92 8.47
CA GLU A 131 14.65 -3.65 8.34
C GLU A 131 13.52 -2.69 7.92
N SER A 132 13.54 -2.25 6.65
CA SER A 132 12.49 -1.35 6.16
C SER A 132 11.15 -2.07 5.95
N PRO A 133 10.03 -1.55 6.51
CA PRO A 133 8.69 -2.02 6.22
C PRO A 133 8.18 -1.60 4.82
N LEU A 134 8.91 -0.72 4.10
CA LEU A 134 8.46 -0.19 2.81
C LEU A 134 8.58 -1.24 1.70
N ARG A 135 7.50 -1.38 0.92
CA ARG A 135 7.37 -2.36 -0.16
C ARG A 135 6.84 -1.71 -1.44
N THR A 136 7.11 -2.32 -2.57
CA THR A 136 6.42 -2.04 -3.84
C THR A 136 4.97 -2.53 -3.79
N ALA A 137 4.17 -2.14 -4.77
CA ALA A 137 2.80 -2.65 -4.93
C ALA A 137 2.70 -4.17 -5.14
N LYS A 138 3.82 -4.88 -5.35
CA LYS A 138 3.90 -6.35 -5.41
C LYS A 138 4.50 -6.99 -4.14
N GLY A 139 4.73 -6.23 -3.08
CA GLY A 139 5.26 -6.75 -1.80
C GLY A 139 6.78 -6.90 -1.73
N ILE A 140 7.53 -6.39 -2.71
CA ILE A 140 9.00 -6.46 -2.73
C ILE A 140 9.62 -5.27 -1.99
N GLY A 141 10.65 -5.52 -1.20
CA GLY A 141 11.49 -4.50 -0.56
C GLY A 141 12.68 -5.17 0.13
N VAL A 142 13.38 -4.46 1.01
CA VAL A 142 14.53 -5.01 1.75
C VAL A 142 14.12 -6.26 2.55
N GLY A 143 14.94 -7.31 2.53
CA GLY A 143 14.63 -8.62 3.12
C GLY A 143 13.63 -9.48 2.34
N SER A 144 13.18 -9.08 1.14
CA SER A 144 12.54 -10.03 0.21
C SER A 144 13.58 -10.96 -0.40
N THR A 145 13.25 -12.25 -0.58
CA THR A 145 14.15 -13.20 -1.25
C THR A 145 14.14 -13.01 -2.76
N ARG A 146 15.20 -13.47 -3.43
CA ARG A 146 15.31 -13.52 -4.89
C ARG A 146 14.16 -14.34 -5.51
N GLN A 147 13.75 -15.44 -4.88
CA GLN A 147 12.57 -16.20 -5.29
C GLN A 147 11.28 -15.36 -5.29
N GLN A 148 11.07 -14.50 -4.28
CA GLN A 148 9.92 -13.58 -4.25
C GLN A 148 10.05 -12.52 -5.35
N LEU A 149 11.24 -11.98 -5.56
CA LEU A 149 11.54 -10.98 -6.59
C LEU A 149 11.24 -11.53 -8.00
N ASP A 150 11.76 -12.72 -8.34
CA ASP A 150 11.51 -13.41 -9.62
C ASP A 150 10.04 -13.83 -9.81
N ALA A 151 9.32 -14.13 -8.72
CA ALA A 151 7.88 -14.41 -8.78
C ALA A 151 7.04 -13.14 -9.01
N ALA A 152 7.54 -11.97 -8.60
CA ALA A 152 6.87 -10.69 -8.75
C ALA A 152 7.23 -9.97 -10.06
N TYR A 153 8.45 -10.13 -10.58
CA TYR A 153 9.01 -9.35 -11.69
C TYR A 153 9.87 -10.22 -12.62
N LYS A 154 10.07 -9.78 -13.87
CA LYS A 154 11.20 -10.28 -14.67
C LYS A 154 12.43 -9.51 -14.22
N VAL A 155 13.41 -10.23 -13.69
CA VAL A 155 14.65 -9.68 -13.14
C VAL A 155 15.82 -10.01 -14.05
N ASP A 156 16.67 -9.03 -14.31
CA ASP A 156 18.00 -9.23 -14.90
C ASP A 156 19.05 -8.89 -13.80
N VAL A 157 20.09 -9.71 -13.65
CA VAL A 157 21.04 -9.67 -12.52
C VAL A 157 22.49 -9.78 -13.01
N GLU A 158 23.40 -8.98 -12.43
CA GLU A 158 24.81 -8.89 -12.81
C GLU A 158 25.74 -8.55 -11.62
N ASP A 159 26.99 -9.02 -11.67
CA ASP A 159 28.04 -8.59 -10.73
C ASP A 159 28.46 -7.14 -11.02
N SER A 160 28.43 -6.28 -10.00
CA SER A 160 28.84 -4.88 -10.08
C SER A 160 29.87 -4.52 -9.01
N SER A 161 30.47 -3.32 -9.07
CA SER A 161 31.34 -2.81 -8.00
C SER A 161 30.61 -2.61 -6.66
N LEU A 162 29.28 -2.51 -6.68
CA LEU A 162 28.41 -2.36 -5.51
C LEU A 162 27.96 -3.72 -4.92
N GLY A 163 28.42 -4.84 -5.50
CA GLY A 163 27.91 -6.18 -5.23
C GLY A 163 26.95 -6.68 -6.32
N LEU A 164 26.14 -7.69 -5.99
CA LEU A 164 25.25 -8.36 -6.95
C LEU A 164 24.01 -7.50 -7.23
N LEU A 165 23.99 -6.86 -8.39
CA LEU A 165 22.98 -5.91 -8.81
C LEU A 165 21.79 -6.62 -9.45
N PHE A 166 20.57 -6.22 -9.11
CA PHE A 166 19.36 -6.63 -9.82
C PHE A 166 18.62 -5.42 -10.43
N SER A 167 17.95 -5.63 -11.55
CA SER A 167 17.08 -4.63 -12.18
C SER A 167 15.78 -5.25 -12.71
N THR A 168 14.72 -4.44 -12.73
CA THR A 168 13.40 -4.78 -13.32
C THR A 168 12.73 -3.50 -13.82
N GLY A 169 13.17 -3.01 -14.99
CA GLY A 169 12.84 -1.66 -15.46
C GLY A 169 13.57 -0.62 -14.62
N ASP A 170 12.91 0.50 -14.31
CA ASP A 170 13.51 1.63 -13.56
C ASP A 170 13.68 1.36 -12.05
N LEU A 171 13.30 0.16 -11.58
CA LEU A 171 13.49 -0.33 -10.22
C LEU A 171 14.75 -1.22 -10.17
N VAL A 172 15.69 -0.86 -9.31
CA VAL A 172 17.02 -1.47 -9.21
C VAL A 172 17.35 -1.74 -7.73
N GLY A 173 18.19 -2.71 -7.43
CA GLY A 173 18.63 -2.99 -6.07
C GLY A 173 19.83 -3.92 -5.99
N LEU A 174 20.21 -4.29 -4.76
CA LEU A 174 21.30 -5.23 -4.47
C LEU A 174 20.78 -6.50 -3.80
N LEU A 175 21.48 -7.61 -4.03
CA LEU A 175 21.33 -8.89 -3.33
C LEU A 175 22.57 -9.13 -2.45
N ASP A 176 22.41 -9.85 -1.33
CA ASP A 176 23.55 -10.27 -0.48
C ASP A 176 24.35 -11.45 -1.06
N ILE A 177 23.67 -12.41 -1.71
CA ILE A 177 24.24 -13.57 -2.40
C ILE A 177 23.48 -13.88 -3.70
N ASP A 178 24.12 -14.62 -4.60
CA ASP A 178 23.43 -15.24 -5.74
C ASP A 178 22.63 -16.49 -5.30
N GLY A 179 21.63 -16.85 -6.10
CA GLY A 179 20.69 -17.93 -5.83
C GLY A 179 19.33 -17.46 -5.32
N ILE A 180 18.38 -18.40 -5.24
CA ILE A 180 16.96 -18.11 -4.98
C ILE A 180 16.67 -17.61 -3.56
N ASP A 181 17.57 -17.88 -2.62
CA ASP A 181 17.42 -17.52 -1.21
C ASP A 181 18.06 -16.16 -0.85
N GLY A 182 18.86 -15.57 -1.77
CA GLY A 182 19.51 -14.28 -1.56
C GLY A 182 18.51 -13.16 -1.30
N LEU A 183 18.84 -12.25 -0.39
CA LEU A 183 17.97 -11.20 0.12
C LEU A 183 18.25 -9.86 -0.56
N VAL A 184 17.19 -9.14 -0.92
CA VAL A 184 17.27 -7.73 -1.30
C VAL A 184 17.83 -6.93 -0.11
N THR A 185 19.02 -6.36 -0.24
CA THR A 185 19.68 -5.58 0.83
C THR A 185 19.39 -4.08 0.72
N SER A 186 19.31 -3.58 -0.51
CA SER A 186 18.99 -2.19 -0.84
C SER A 186 18.16 -2.12 -2.11
N ILE A 187 17.30 -1.11 -2.24
CA ILE A 187 16.40 -0.95 -3.40
C ILE A 187 16.13 0.53 -3.68
N TRP A 188 16.10 0.92 -4.95
CA TRP A 188 15.93 2.30 -5.40
C TRP A 188 15.26 2.42 -6.77
N ALA A 189 14.84 3.64 -7.10
CA ALA A 189 14.44 4.01 -8.46
C ALA A 189 14.83 5.47 -8.75
N GLY A 190 15.02 5.78 -10.04
CA GLY A 190 15.43 7.10 -10.51
C GLY A 190 16.91 7.43 -10.26
N THR A 191 17.26 8.72 -10.37
CA THR A 191 18.62 9.21 -10.13
C THR A 191 18.94 9.24 -8.64
N VAL A 192 19.79 8.33 -8.20
CA VAL A 192 20.28 8.24 -6.82
C VAL A 192 21.80 8.35 -6.78
N CYS A 193 22.36 8.49 -5.58
CA CYS A 193 23.80 8.45 -5.36
C CYS A 193 24.10 7.41 -4.28
N LEU A 194 24.60 6.27 -4.73
CA LEU A 194 25.15 5.25 -3.86
C LEU A 194 26.63 5.56 -3.65
N ILE A 195 27.04 5.52 -2.39
CA ILE A 195 28.42 5.69 -1.93
C ILE A 195 28.64 4.58 -0.93
N ASP A 196 29.76 3.87 -1.12
CA ASP A 196 30.17 2.69 -0.34
C ASP A 196 30.77 3.07 1.04
#